data_AF-A0A2T4HRC4-F1
#
_entry.id   AF-A0A2T4HRC4-F1
#
_cell.length_a   1.000
_cell.length_b   1.000
_cell.length_c   1.000
_cell.angle_alpha   90.00
_cell.angle_beta   90.00
_cell.angle_gamma   90.00
#
_symmetry.space_group_name_H-M   'P 1'
#
loop_
_entity.id
_entity.type
_entity.pdbx_description
1 polymer ?
#
loop_
_entity_poly.entity_id
_entity_poly.type
_entity_poly.pdbx_seq_one_letter_code
_entity_poly.pdbx_strand_id
1 'polypeptide(L)'
;MKPTIMILACAMLAACGPATKPADVDAGGADAAGNAILPAEPDMAPGNAVADPGIGNSAVASTLPTAAWIGKWVGVEGLALEIEPGPEEGIYALKVTLLDGTNNYVGTGAGETIHFTRDGKEEVIRKATGDETGLKYLAGKKDCLMIRQGEGFCRD
;
A
#
# COMPACT_ATOMS: atom_id res chain seq x y z
N MET A 1 -24.99 -39.18 -30.83
CA MET A 1 -24.42 -40.53 -30.58
C MET A 1 -23.10 -40.27 -29.85
N LYS A 2 -23.12 -39.95 -28.54
CA LYS A 2 -22.89 -40.82 -27.36
C LYS A 2 -21.56 -41.61 -27.42
N PRO A 3 -20.85 -41.87 -26.29
CA PRO A 3 -20.94 -41.31 -24.93
C PRO A 3 -19.55 -41.07 -24.25
N THR A 4 -19.46 -40.18 -23.25
CA THR A 4 -19.23 -40.47 -21.81
C THR A 4 -18.02 -41.34 -21.47
N ILE A 5 -17.02 -40.78 -20.75
CA ILE A 5 -16.36 -41.48 -19.63
C ILE A 5 -16.23 -40.50 -18.46
N MET A 6 -16.88 -40.89 -17.37
CA MET A 6 -16.90 -40.33 -16.03
C MET A 6 -16.29 -41.40 -15.13
N ILE A 7 -15.08 -41.21 -14.62
CA ILE A 7 -14.35 -42.06 -13.64
C ILE A 7 -13.26 -41.14 -13.06
N LEU A 8 -12.92 -41.05 -11.77
CA LEU A 8 -13.37 -41.62 -10.50
C LEU A 8 -12.49 -40.93 -9.45
N ALA A 9 -13.05 -40.77 -8.25
CA ALA A 9 -12.41 -40.19 -7.07
C ALA A 9 -11.10 -40.88 -6.65
N CYS A 10 -10.25 -40.13 -5.92
CA CYS A 10 -9.56 -40.64 -4.73
C CYS A 10 -9.04 -39.48 -3.87
N ALA A 11 -9.60 -39.36 -2.68
CA ALA A 11 -9.09 -38.55 -1.59
C ALA A 11 -7.89 -39.26 -0.94
N MET A 12 -6.86 -38.50 -0.56
CA MET A 12 -5.88 -38.91 0.45
C MET A 12 -5.55 -37.70 1.33
N LEU A 13 -6.12 -37.69 2.54
CA LEU A 13 -5.62 -36.93 3.69
C LEU A 13 -4.56 -37.77 4.39
N ALA A 14 -3.32 -37.28 4.44
CA ALA A 14 -2.24 -37.66 5.36
C ALA A 14 -1.16 -36.56 5.22
N ALA A 15 -0.52 -35.99 6.24
CA ALA A 15 -0.17 -36.53 7.54
C ALA A 15 0.04 -35.40 8.58
N CYS A 16 -0.25 -35.72 9.84
CA CYS A 16 0.17 -34.98 11.03
C CYS A 16 1.70 -34.99 11.18
N GLY A 17 2.29 -33.82 11.41
CA GLY A 17 3.64 -33.70 11.98
C GLY A 17 3.59 -33.70 13.52
N PRO A 18 4.57 -34.31 14.22
CA PRO A 18 4.61 -34.34 15.67
C PRO A 18 5.00 -32.99 16.28
N ALA A 19 4.27 -32.60 17.32
CA ALA A 19 4.57 -31.49 18.22
C ALA A 19 5.76 -31.84 19.13
N THR A 20 6.78 -30.99 19.16
CA THR A 20 7.85 -30.99 20.16
C THR A 20 7.42 -30.17 21.38
N LYS A 21 7.40 -30.81 22.56
CA LYS A 21 7.19 -30.15 23.86
C LYS A 21 8.52 -29.56 24.39
N PRO A 22 8.46 -28.59 25.32
CA PRO A 22 9.55 -27.69 25.68
C PRO A 22 10.53 -28.31 26.68
N ALA A 23 11.74 -27.77 26.71
CA ALA A 23 12.68 -27.96 27.80
C ALA A 23 12.56 -26.75 28.76
N ASP A 24 12.07 -27.03 29.96
CA ASP A 24 12.24 -26.21 31.14
C ASP A 24 13.70 -26.28 31.62
N VAL A 25 14.31 -25.13 31.93
CA VAL A 25 15.45 -25.05 32.84
C VAL A 25 15.09 -24.10 33.96
N ASP A 26 14.97 -24.68 35.15
CA ASP A 26 14.66 -24.03 36.41
C ASP A 26 15.92 -23.48 37.10
N ALA A 27 15.66 -22.37 37.78
CA ALA A 27 16.28 -21.72 38.93
C ALA A 27 17.76 -21.93 39.34
N GLY A 28 18.33 -20.80 39.76
CA GLY A 28 19.29 -20.69 40.87
C GLY A 28 20.29 -19.55 40.65
N GLY A 29 20.35 -18.47 41.42
CA GLY A 29 19.68 -18.16 42.68
C GLY A 29 19.85 -16.67 43.02
N ALA A 30 19.14 -16.25 44.05
CA ALA A 30 19.22 -14.93 44.67
C ALA A 30 20.60 -14.67 45.29
N ASP A 31 21.02 -13.42 45.40
CA ASP A 31 21.02 -12.71 46.70
C ASP A 31 21.68 -11.32 46.64
N ALA A 32 21.03 -10.42 47.39
CA ALA A 32 21.59 -9.32 48.18
C ALA A 32 22.25 -8.10 47.50
N ALA A 33 21.46 -7.03 47.50
CA ALA A 33 21.71 -5.77 48.22
C ALA A 33 23.15 -5.22 48.32
N GLY A 34 23.36 -4.04 47.74
CA GLY A 34 24.49 -3.17 48.02
C GLY A 34 24.23 -1.73 47.56
N ASN A 35 23.41 -0.99 48.30
CA ASN A 35 23.30 0.47 48.13
C ASN A 35 24.53 1.14 48.75
N ALA A 36 25.54 1.42 47.92
CA ALA A 36 26.72 2.17 48.31
C ALA A 36 26.73 3.53 47.61
N ILE A 37 26.36 4.56 48.37
CA ILE A 37 26.57 5.97 48.06
C ILE A 37 28.02 6.31 48.41
N LEU A 38 28.80 6.86 47.47
CA LEU A 38 29.83 7.86 47.78
C LEU A 38 30.00 8.87 46.62
N PRO A 39 30.35 10.14 46.92
CA PRO A 39 30.24 11.27 46.01
C PRO A 39 31.57 11.67 45.36
N ALA A 40 31.51 12.36 44.22
CA ALA A 40 32.28 13.57 43.88
C ALA A 40 32.27 13.80 42.35
N GLU A 41 31.54 14.82 41.93
CA GLU A 41 31.71 15.53 40.65
C GLU A 41 33.06 16.30 40.60
N PRO A 42 33.58 16.62 39.41
CA PRO A 42 33.17 17.89 38.81
C PRO A 42 32.91 17.83 37.29
N ASP A 43 31.73 18.32 36.93
CA ASP A 43 31.44 19.35 35.92
C ASP A 43 32.23 19.35 34.59
N MET A 44 31.59 18.85 33.52
CA MET A 44 31.47 19.57 32.24
C MET A 44 30.07 19.33 31.64
N ALA A 45 29.29 20.41 31.56
CA ALA A 45 27.93 20.52 31.05
C ALA A 45 27.79 20.29 29.52
N PRO A 46 26.61 20.51 28.90
CA PRO A 46 25.40 19.69 28.96
C PRO A 46 25.01 19.17 27.56
N GLY A 47 24.82 17.87 27.41
CA GLY A 47 24.25 17.26 26.20
C GLY A 47 22.80 16.87 26.42
N ASN A 48 21.93 17.87 26.44
CA ASN A 48 20.50 17.67 26.66
C ASN A 48 19.86 16.92 25.47
N ALA A 49 18.89 16.06 25.81
CA ALA A 49 17.91 15.39 24.97
C ALA A 49 18.28 13.99 24.45
N VAL A 50 17.90 12.99 25.25
CA VAL A 50 17.36 11.74 24.72
C VAL A 50 16.20 12.08 23.77
N ALA A 51 16.45 11.96 22.47
CA ALA A 51 15.37 11.88 21.49
C ALA A 51 14.78 10.47 21.58
N ASP A 52 13.54 10.41 22.06
CA ASP A 52 12.59 9.35 21.78
C ASP A 52 12.62 9.00 20.29
N PRO A 53 12.83 7.75 19.86
CA PRO A 53 12.56 7.36 18.49
C PRO A 53 11.05 7.19 18.36
N GLY A 54 10.33 8.32 18.41
CA GLY A 54 8.99 8.40 17.88
C GLY A 54 9.05 7.89 16.44
N ILE A 55 8.14 6.97 16.11
CA ILE A 55 7.97 6.39 14.78
C ILE A 55 7.61 7.52 13.81
N GLY A 56 8.62 8.26 13.38
CA GLY A 56 8.58 9.14 12.24
C GLY A 56 8.67 8.23 11.04
N ASN A 57 7.54 7.99 10.38
CA ASN A 57 7.52 7.42 9.05
C ASN A 57 8.19 8.44 8.13
N SER A 58 9.52 8.38 8.05
CA SER A 58 10.33 9.10 7.09
C SER A 58 9.91 8.59 5.71
N ALA A 59 8.88 9.21 5.15
CA ALA A 59 8.47 9.00 3.78
C ALA A 59 9.68 9.43 2.94
N VAL A 60 10.44 8.44 2.48
CA VAL A 60 11.38 8.63 1.38
C VAL A 60 10.59 9.27 0.25
N ALA A 61 10.96 10.49 -0.14
CA ALA A 61 10.30 11.18 -1.24
C ALA A 61 10.49 10.32 -2.49
N SER A 62 9.39 9.83 -3.06
CA SER A 62 9.46 9.01 -4.26
C SER A 62 10.06 9.82 -5.41
N THR A 63 10.89 9.16 -6.19
CA THR A 63 11.56 9.69 -7.37
C THR A 63 10.64 9.74 -8.59
N LEU A 64 9.57 8.95 -8.60
CA LEU A 64 8.60 8.91 -9.69
C LEU A 64 7.58 10.06 -9.61
N PRO A 65 7.36 10.80 -10.72
CA PRO A 65 6.34 11.87 -10.78
C PRO A 65 4.93 11.43 -10.37
N THR A 66 4.59 10.16 -10.61
CA THR A 66 3.28 9.57 -10.28
C THR A 66 3.02 9.47 -8.78
N ALA A 67 4.03 9.59 -7.92
CA ALA A 67 3.82 9.66 -6.48
C ALA A 67 3.02 10.90 -6.05
N ALA A 68 3.09 11.99 -6.83
CA ALA A 68 2.26 13.17 -6.61
C ALA A 68 0.76 12.90 -6.82
N TRP A 69 0.41 11.77 -7.43
CA TRP A 69 -0.99 11.41 -7.71
C TRP A 69 -1.68 10.69 -6.57
N ILE A 70 -0.96 10.32 -5.51
CA ILE A 70 -1.53 9.69 -4.31
C ILE A 70 -2.70 10.53 -3.77
N GLY A 71 -3.74 9.85 -3.31
CA GLY A 71 -5.00 10.40 -2.82
C GLY A 71 -6.17 10.20 -3.78
N LYS A 72 -7.27 10.91 -3.52
CA LYS A 72 -8.54 10.79 -4.26
C LYS A 72 -8.64 11.80 -5.41
N TRP A 73 -9.14 11.34 -6.55
CA TRP A 73 -9.48 12.11 -7.75
C TRP A 73 -10.97 11.89 -8.05
N VAL A 74 -11.68 12.95 -8.43
CA VAL A 74 -13.15 12.91 -8.54
C VAL A 74 -13.59 13.06 -10.00
N GLY A 75 -14.39 12.11 -10.46
CA GLY A 75 -15.05 12.16 -11.77
C GLY A 75 -16.50 12.63 -11.66
N VAL A 76 -17.22 12.56 -12.78
CA VAL A 76 -18.65 12.90 -12.83
C VAL A 76 -19.49 11.83 -12.12
N GLU A 77 -20.72 12.14 -11.70
CA GLU A 77 -21.70 11.13 -11.28
C GLU A 77 -21.22 10.12 -10.20
N GLY A 78 -20.30 10.55 -9.32
CA GLY A 78 -19.76 9.68 -8.26
C GLY A 78 -18.57 8.82 -8.68
N LEU A 79 -18.08 8.95 -9.91
CA LEU A 79 -16.82 8.35 -10.35
C LEU A 79 -15.67 8.81 -9.44
N ALA A 80 -14.76 7.90 -9.12
CA ALA A 80 -13.59 8.22 -8.32
C ALA A 80 -12.40 7.32 -8.68
N LEU A 81 -11.21 7.90 -8.60
CA LEU A 81 -9.95 7.18 -8.63
C LEU A 81 -9.20 7.51 -7.34
N GLU A 82 -8.98 6.50 -6.51
CA GLU A 82 -8.16 6.62 -5.31
C GLU A 82 -6.85 5.87 -5.54
N ILE A 83 -5.73 6.56 -5.32
CA ILE A 83 -4.38 6.06 -5.52
C ILE A 83 -3.68 6.05 -4.15
N GLU A 84 -3.27 4.89 -3.69
CA GLU A 84 -2.54 4.71 -2.44
C GLU A 84 -1.14 4.17 -2.73
N PRO A 85 -0.14 4.46 -1.89
CA PRO A 85 1.17 3.84 -2.00
C PRO A 85 1.06 2.32 -1.82
N GLY A 86 1.75 1.57 -2.66
CA GLY A 86 1.92 0.12 -2.54
C GLY A 86 3.10 -0.28 -1.65
N PRO A 87 3.46 -1.57 -1.63
CA PRO A 87 4.55 -2.09 -0.79
C PRO A 87 5.94 -1.61 -1.22
N GLU A 88 6.10 -1.21 -2.47
CA GLU A 88 7.37 -0.76 -3.06
C GLU A 88 7.17 0.59 -3.77
N GLU A 89 8.26 1.35 -3.94
CA GLU A 89 8.21 2.60 -4.70
C GLU A 89 7.74 2.34 -6.13
N GLY A 90 6.79 3.14 -6.60
CA GLY A 90 6.21 2.98 -7.93
C GLY A 90 5.16 1.89 -8.02
N ILE A 91 4.91 1.11 -6.96
CA ILE A 91 3.72 0.26 -6.89
C ILE A 91 2.61 1.03 -6.20
N TYR A 92 1.39 0.92 -6.71
CA TYR A 92 0.23 1.62 -6.20
C TYR A 92 -0.94 0.66 -5.98
N ALA A 93 -1.68 0.86 -4.90
CA ALA A 93 -3.02 0.31 -4.78
C ALA A 93 -4.01 1.30 -5.40
N LEU A 94 -4.77 0.82 -6.39
CA LEU A 94 -5.73 1.63 -7.14
C LEU A 94 -7.13 1.17 -6.80
N LYS A 95 -8.01 2.10 -6.42
CA LYS A 95 -9.44 1.85 -6.27
C LYS A 95 -10.19 2.73 -7.26
N VAL A 96 -10.87 2.11 -8.21
CA VAL A 96 -11.60 2.78 -9.28
C VAL A 96 -13.09 2.54 -9.08
N THR A 97 -13.83 3.62 -8.90
CA THR A 97 -15.29 3.63 -8.84
C THR A 97 -15.84 4.18 -10.14
N LEU A 98 -16.60 3.35 -10.85
CA LEU A 98 -17.35 3.68 -12.06
C LEU A 98 -18.85 3.52 -11.78
N LEU A 99 -19.69 3.74 -12.80
CA LEU A 99 -21.15 3.62 -12.67
C LEU A 99 -21.63 2.19 -12.39
N ASP A 100 -20.85 1.18 -12.77
CA ASP A 100 -21.16 -0.24 -12.59
C ASP A 100 -20.62 -0.81 -11.27
N GLY A 101 -19.72 -0.09 -10.58
CA GLY A 101 -19.23 -0.47 -9.27
C GLY A 101 -17.81 0.01 -8.96
N THR A 102 -17.28 -0.48 -7.85
CA THR A 102 -15.92 -0.20 -7.38
C THR A 102 -15.05 -1.45 -7.50
N ASN A 103 -13.88 -1.30 -8.11
CA ASN A 103 -12.90 -2.37 -8.27
C ASN A 103 -11.52 -1.90 -7.80
N ASN A 104 -10.69 -2.85 -7.35
CA ASN A 104 -9.33 -2.60 -6.90
C ASN A 104 -8.32 -3.22 -7.86
N TYR A 105 -7.21 -2.53 -8.10
CA TYR A 105 -6.12 -2.97 -8.97
C TYR A 105 -4.77 -2.68 -8.33
N VAL A 106 -3.74 -3.34 -8.84
CA VAL A 106 -2.34 -2.98 -8.56
C VAL A 106 -1.81 -2.23 -9.78
N GLY A 107 -1.28 -1.03 -9.54
CA GLY A 107 -0.66 -0.20 -10.55
C GLY A 107 0.86 -0.17 -10.42
N THR A 108 1.54 0.03 -11.55
CA THR A 108 2.99 0.21 -11.64
C THR A 108 3.30 1.53 -12.33
N GLY A 109 4.00 2.42 -11.64
CA GLY A 109 4.48 3.69 -12.17
C GLY A 109 5.57 3.48 -13.22
N ALA A 110 5.39 4.12 -14.38
CA ALA A 110 6.36 4.17 -15.46
C ALA A 110 6.46 5.63 -15.95
N GLY A 111 7.45 6.37 -15.43
CA GLY A 111 7.63 7.79 -15.75
C GLY A 111 6.42 8.63 -15.32
N GLU A 112 5.70 9.20 -16.29
CA GLU A 112 4.50 10.02 -16.07
C GLU A 112 3.18 9.25 -16.24
N THR A 113 3.20 7.92 -16.04
CA THR A 113 2.01 7.06 -16.18
C THR A 113 1.97 5.98 -15.13
N ILE A 114 0.77 5.48 -14.80
CA ILE A 114 0.58 4.27 -13.99
C ILE A 114 -0.10 3.22 -14.86
N HIS A 115 0.58 2.09 -15.04
CA HIS A 115 0.15 0.93 -15.78
C HIS A 115 -0.59 -0.06 -14.87
N PHE A 116 -1.70 -0.64 -15.31
CA PHE A 116 -2.40 -1.69 -14.57
C PHE A 116 -3.21 -2.59 -15.51
N THR A 117 -3.54 -3.80 -15.06
CA THR A 117 -4.37 -4.73 -15.84
C THR A 117 -5.81 -4.74 -15.35
N ARG A 118 -6.76 -4.57 -16.27
CA ARG A 118 -8.21 -4.71 -16.04
C ARG A 118 -8.80 -5.64 -17.09
N ASP A 119 -9.52 -6.67 -16.65
CA ASP A 119 -10.15 -7.68 -17.53
C ASP A 119 -9.18 -8.30 -18.56
N GLY A 120 -7.92 -8.52 -18.15
CA GLY A 120 -6.86 -9.05 -19.01
C GLY A 120 -6.33 -8.06 -20.06
N LYS A 121 -6.72 -6.78 -19.99
CA LYS A 121 -6.21 -5.71 -20.84
C LYS A 121 -5.32 -4.77 -20.04
N GLU A 122 -4.25 -4.33 -20.66
CA GLU A 122 -3.41 -3.27 -20.12
C GLU A 122 -4.13 -1.92 -20.24
N GLU A 123 -4.13 -1.17 -19.15
CA GLU A 123 -4.70 0.16 -19.00
C GLU A 123 -3.63 1.11 -18.47
N VAL A 124 -3.82 2.40 -18.74
CA VAL A 124 -2.86 3.43 -18.35
C VAL A 124 -3.59 4.61 -17.73
N ILE A 125 -3.26 4.94 -16.48
CA ILE A 125 -3.60 6.23 -15.89
C ILE A 125 -2.54 7.23 -16.34
N ARG A 126 -2.99 8.35 -16.90
CA ARG A 126 -2.12 9.45 -17.35
C ARG A 126 -2.70 10.81 -16.95
N LYS A 127 -1.86 11.84 -16.94
CA LYS A 127 -2.31 13.23 -16.91
C LYS A 127 -3.25 13.53 -18.08
N ALA A 128 -4.22 14.38 -17.80
CA ALA A 128 -5.15 14.94 -18.76
C ALA A 128 -5.65 16.30 -18.25
N THR A 129 -6.25 17.06 -19.15
CA THR A 129 -7.16 18.15 -18.81
C THR A 129 -8.59 17.62 -18.79
N GLY A 130 -9.48 18.36 -18.13
CA GLY A 130 -10.91 18.04 -18.13
C GLY A 130 -11.51 18.03 -19.54
N ASP A 131 -10.99 18.85 -20.45
CA ASP A 131 -11.41 18.86 -21.86
C ASP A 131 -11.02 17.54 -22.57
N GLU A 132 -9.82 17.02 -22.32
CA GLU A 132 -9.36 15.74 -22.88
C GLU A 132 -10.15 14.53 -22.35
N THR A 133 -10.76 14.62 -21.17
CA THR A 133 -11.59 13.54 -20.63
C THR A 133 -12.85 13.28 -21.46
N GLY A 134 -13.31 14.29 -22.22
CA GLY A 134 -14.59 14.27 -22.92
C GLY A 134 -15.81 14.42 -22.00
N LEU A 135 -15.60 14.65 -20.70
CA LEU A 135 -16.67 14.79 -19.71
C LEU A 135 -17.02 16.26 -19.50
N LYS A 136 -18.23 16.65 -19.90
CA LYS A 136 -18.70 18.05 -19.88
C LYS A 136 -18.51 18.75 -18.53
N TYR A 137 -18.76 18.05 -17.43
CA TYR A 137 -18.65 18.64 -16.09
C TYR A 137 -17.20 18.81 -15.60
N LEU A 138 -16.24 18.21 -16.29
CA LEU A 138 -14.81 18.40 -16.01
C LEU A 138 -14.19 19.46 -16.92
N ALA A 139 -14.87 19.88 -17.99
CA ALA A 139 -14.37 20.83 -18.97
C ALA A 139 -13.76 22.09 -18.32
N GLY A 140 -12.62 22.53 -18.85
CA GLY A 140 -11.83 23.65 -18.32
C GLY A 140 -10.90 23.31 -17.15
N LYS A 141 -11.11 22.21 -16.41
CA LYS A 141 -10.17 21.77 -15.34
C LYS A 141 -8.83 21.34 -15.95
N LYS A 142 -7.74 21.56 -15.20
CA LYS A 142 -6.36 21.32 -15.68
C LYS A 142 -5.61 20.25 -14.90
N ASP A 143 -5.96 20.03 -13.64
CA ASP A 143 -5.38 18.94 -12.85
C ASP A 143 -6.30 17.72 -12.88
N CYS A 144 -6.12 16.89 -13.92
CA CYS A 144 -6.90 15.68 -14.07
C CYS A 144 -6.02 14.48 -14.43
N LEU A 145 -6.54 13.31 -14.10
CA LEU A 145 -6.08 12.02 -14.56
C LEU A 145 -7.16 11.36 -15.42
N MET A 146 -6.73 10.50 -16.33
CA MET A 146 -7.64 9.74 -17.19
C MET A 146 -7.10 8.33 -17.42
N ILE A 147 -8.01 7.35 -17.40
CA ILE A 147 -7.73 5.96 -17.79
C ILE A 147 -8.09 5.76 -19.27
N ARG A 148 -9.33 6.10 -19.63
CA ARG A 148 -9.88 6.07 -20.99
C ARG A 148 -10.71 7.33 -21.23
N GLN A 149 -11.00 7.61 -22.49
CA GLN A 149 -11.99 8.63 -22.81
C GLN A 149 -13.32 8.31 -22.12
N GLY A 150 -13.89 9.27 -21.39
CA GLY A 150 -15.07 9.06 -20.54
C GLY A 150 -14.77 8.55 -19.11
N GLU A 151 -13.53 8.19 -18.80
CA GLU A 151 -13.07 7.78 -17.46
C GLU A 151 -12.02 8.79 -16.95
N GLY A 152 -12.48 10.03 -16.73
CA GLY A 152 -11.68 11.15 -16.25
C GLY A 152 -11.98 11.52 -14.80
N PHE A 153 -10.93 11.92 -14.07
CA PHE A 153 -10.99 12.26 -12.66
C PHE A 153 -10.14 13.51 -12.42
N CYS A 154 -10.69 14.56 -11.84
CA CYS A 154 -9.97 15.80 -11.60
C CYS A 154 -9.83 16.10 -10.11
N ARG A 155 -8.83 16.93 -9.81
CA ARG A 155 -8.72 17.74 -8.60
C ARG A 155 -8.95 19.20 -8.99
N ASP A 156 -9.16 20.04 -7.99
CA ASP A 156 -9.44 21.47 -8.19
C ASP A 156 -8.20 22.24 -8.64
#